data_AF-A0A6P0YSE4-F1
#
_entry.id   AF-A0A6P0YSE4-F1
#
_cell.length_a   1.000
_cell.length_b   1.000
_cell.length_c   1.000
_cell.angle_alpha   90.00
_cell.angle_beta   90.00
_cell.angle_gamma   90.00
#
_symmetry.space_group_name_H-M   'P 1'
#
loop_
_entity.id
_entity.type
_entity.pdbx_description
1 polymer ?
#
loop_
_entity_poly.entity_id
_entity_poly.type
_entity_poly.pdbx_seq_one_letter_code
_entity_poly.pdbx_strand_id
1 'polypeptide(L)'
;KIPDGTNGFSTRFMWRKDGEGEVFAYLPNSSDFGTSIGRGSWRFQPGKWHHIEQEVVLNDPGRENGRIRVWLDGEQVLDREDLIFRSTSELKIEGIFFSTFFGGGDKSWATPKDVYIDFADFSVMNVN
;
A
#
# COMPACT_ATOMS: atom_id res chain seq x y z
N LYS A 1 2.48 -0.56 15.64
CA LYS A 1 3.92 -0.73 15.97
C LYS A 1 4.70 -0.59 14.67
N ILE A 2 5.81 0.14 14.68
CA ILE A 2 6.70 0.20 13.52
C ILE A 2 7.46 -1.13 13.42
N PRO A 3 7.53 -1.77 12.24
CA PRO A 3 8.33 -2.97 12.07
C PRO A 3 9.82 -2.75 12.36
N ASP A 4 10.56 -3.83 12.63
CA ASP A 4 12.03 -3.77 12.84
C ASP A 4 12.82 -4.49 11.73
N GLY A 5 12.12 -4.92 10.68
CA GLY A 5 12.68 -5.69 9.57
C GLY A 5 12.72 -7.20 9.81
N THR A 6 12.31 -7.66 10.99
CA THR A 6 12.21 -9.09 11.34
C THR A 6 10.80 -9.54 11.70
N ASN A 7 9.90 -8.58 11.98
CA ASN A 7 8.58 -8.84 12.57
C ASN A 7 7.38 -8.47 11.66
N GLY A 8 7.61 -8.25 10.38
CA GLY A 8 6.58 -8.05 9.35
C GLY A 8 6.76 -6.76 8.54
N PHE A 9 5.87 -6.54 7.58
CA PHE A 9 5.64 -5.27 6.90
C PHE A 9 4.21 -5.25 6.35
N SER A 10 3.73 -4.11 5.87
CA SER A 10 2.51 -4.05 5.06
C SER A 10 2.59 -2.93 4.03
N THR A 11 1.90 -3.06 2.91
CA THR A 11 1.90 -2.10 1.79
C THR A 11 0.46 -1.81 1.32
N ARG A 12 -0.44 -1.50 2.25
CA ARG A 12 -1.86 -1.28 1.92
C ARG A 12 -2.05 -0.05 1.05
N PHE A 13 -3.14 0.00 0.29
CA PHE A 13 -3.60 1.25 -0.30
C PHE A 13 -4.38 2.09 0.71
N MET A 14 -4.35 3.40 0.52
CA MET A 14 -5.29 4.33 1.15
C MET A 14 -5.82 5.32 0.12
N TRP A 15 -7.06 5.76 0.31
CA TRP A 15 -7.55 6.99 -0.29
C TRP A 15 -7.45 8.13 0.71
N ARG A 16 -7.30 9.35 0.19
CA ARG A 16 -7.30 10.60 0.93
C ARG A 16 -8.38 11.51 0.37
N LYS A 17 -8.38 12.76 0.86
CA LYS A 17 -9.26 13.80 0.36
C LYS A 17 -9.14 13.91 -1.16
N ASP A 18 -10.25 14.22 -1.82
CA ASP A 18 -10.31 14.42 -3.28
C ASP A 18 -9.86 13.21 -4.11
N GLY A 19 -10.01 12.01 -3.52
CA GLY A 19 -9.72 10.73 -4.16
C GLY A 19 -8.23 10.40 -4.29
N GLU A 20 -7.32 11.21 -3.73
CA GLU A 20 -5.87 10.94 -3.82
C GLU A 20 -5.53 9.55 -3.28
N GLY A 21 -4.88 8.75 -4.11
CA GLY A 21 -4.37 7.45 -3.68
C GLY A 21 -2.96 7.56 -3.11
N GLU A 22 -2.62 6.64 -2.23
CA GLU A 22 -1.25 6.39 -1.76
C GLU A 22 -1.07 4.91 -1.44
N VAL A 23 0.20 4.46 -1.45
CA VAL A 23 0.58 3.26 -0.70
C VAL A 23 0.88 3.72 0.73
N PHE A 24 0.19 3.14 1.70
CA PHE A 24 0.41 3.35 3.12
C PHE A 24 1.17 2.16 3.71
N ALA A 25 2.48 2.29 3.75
CA ALA A 25 3.39 1.21 4.08
C ALA A 25 3.82 1.24 5.55
N TYR A 26 3.87 0.09 6.22
CA TYR A 26 4.59 -0.06 7.48
C TYR A 26 5.91 -0.75 7.18
N LEU A 27 7.00 0.02 7.23
CA LEU A 27 8.37 -0.40 6.95
C LEU A 27 9.26 -0.11 8.17
N PRO A 28 10.47 -0.68 8.26
CA PRO A 28 11.36 -0.47 9.39
C PRO A 28 11.76 1.00 9.64
N ASN A 29 11.73 1.84 8.60
CA ASN A 29 12.03 3.26 8.67
C ASN A 29 10.79 4.17 8.75
N SER A 30 9.59 3.60 8.94
CA SER A 30 8.37 4.39 9.14
C SER A 30 8.40 5.15 10.47
N SER A 31 7.83 6.36 10.50
CA SER A 31 7.75 7.21 11.69
C SER A 31 6.31 7.27 12.24
N ASP A 32 6.13 7.04 13.54
CA ASP A 32 4.86 7.03 14.32
C ASP A 32 3.76 6.07 13.81
N PHE A 33 3.36 6.23 12.55
CA PHE A 33 2.40 5.40 11.82
C PHE A 33 3.03 4.88 10.52
N GLY A 34 2.22 4.49 9.54
CA GLY A 34 2.71 4.11 8.23
C GLY A 34 3.31 5.28 7.44
N THR A 35 4.22 4.96 6.54
CA THR A 35 4.79 5.86 5.54
C THR A 35 3.81 6.04 4.37
N SER A 36 3.51 7.29 4.03
CA SER A 36 2.79 7.63 2.80
C SER A 36 3.77 7.64 1.62
N ILE A 37 3.49 6.83 0.60
CA ILE A 37 4.30 6.73 -0.62
C ILE A 37 3.40 7.05 -1.81
N GLY A 38 3.81 8.04 -2.62
CA GLY A 38 3.12 8.40 -3.86
C GLY A 38 1.77 9.08 -3.68
N ARG A 39 1.49 9.72 -2.54
CA ARG A 39 0.21 10.43 -2.33
C ARG A 39 -0.11 11.37 -3.47
N GLY A 40 -1.29 11.19 -4.05
CA GLY A 40 -1.80 12.05 -5.13
C GLY A 40 -1.13 11.81 -6.49
N SER A 41 -0.25 10.80 -6.60
CA SER A 41 0.28 10.36 -7.91
C SER A 41 -0.79 9.68 -8.76
N TRP A 42 -1.89 9.25 -8.14
CA TRP A 42 -3.14 8.87 -8.80
C TRP A 42 -4.35 9.31 -7.99
N ARG A 43 -5.54 9.24 -8.61
CA ARG A 43 -6.82 9.55 -7.96
C ARG A 43 -7.87 8.50 -8.30
N PHE A 44 -8.57 8.03 -7.27
CA PHE A 44 -9.79 7.24 -7.40
C PHE A 44 -10.99 8.14 -7.70
N GLN A 45 -11.86 7.70 -8.60
CA GLN A 45 -13.06 8.42 -9.01
C GLN A 45 -14.31 7.66 -8.52
N PRO A 46 -15.17 8.28 -7.70
CA PRO A 46 -16.42 7.65 -7.28
C PRO A 46 -17.29 7.25 -8.46
N GLY A 47 -17.88 6.06 -8.40
CA GLY A 47 -18.76 5.53 -9.46
C GLY A 47 -18.04 4.97 -10.69
N LYS A 48 -16.69 4.95 -10.70
CA LYS A 48 -15.88 4.34 -11.75
C LYS A 48 -15.20 3.09 -11.21
N TRP A 49 -15.26 1.99 -11.96
CA TRP A 49 -14.38 0.84 -11.74
C TRP A 49 -12.95 1.22 -12.07
N HIS A 50 -12.03 0.92 -11.16
CA HIS A 50 -10.61 1.06 -11.38
C HIS A 50 -9.93 -0.29 -11.29
N HIS A 51 -9.10 -0.61 -12.27
CA HIS A 51 -8.17 -1.74 -12.17
C HIS A 51 -6.91 -1.22 -11.48
N ILE A 52 -6.55 -1.79 -10.32
CA ILE A 52 -5.37 -1.37 -9.57
C ILE A 52 -4.44 -2.55 -9.35
N GLU A 53 -3.17 -2.34 -9.64
CA GLU A 53 -2.13 -3.35 -9.54
C GLU A 53 -1.04 -2.84 -8.60
N GLN A 54 -0.56 -3.70 -7.70
CA GLN A 54 0.59 -3.42 -6.85
C GLN A 54 1.63 -4.52 -7.06
N GLU A 55 2.83 -4.12 -7.43
CA GLU A 55 3.98 -4.99 -7.38
C GLU A 55 4.85 -4.63 -6.17
N VAL A 56 5.29 -5.66 -5.44
CA VAL A 56 6.20 -5.53 -4.29
C VAL A 56 7.39 -6.45 -4.48
N VAL A 57 8.58 -5.86 -4.58
CA VAL A 57 9.85 -6.59 -4.63
C VAL A 57 10.58 -6.34 -3.31
N LEU A 58 10.79 -7.42 -2.53
CA LEU A 58 11.50 -7.33 -1.26
C LEU A 58 12.99 -7.04 -1.49
N ASN A 59 13.56 -6.23 -0.61
CA ASN A 59 15.00 -5.98 -0.61
C ASN A 59 15.79 -7.25 -0.21
N ASP A 60 17.05 -7.29 -0.62
CA ASP A 60 18.04 -8.21 -0.05
C ASP A 60 18.39 -7.75 1.37
N PRO A 61 18.53 -8.66 2.35
CA PRO A 61 19.03 -8.30 3.68
C PRO A 61 20.35 -7.51 3.60
N GLY A 62 20.36 -6.32 4.21
CA GLY A 62 21.53 -5.42 4.21
C GLY A 62 21.63 -4.50 2.98
N ARG A 63 20.67 -4.53 2.05
CA ARG A 63 20.62 -3.63 0.88
C ARG A 63 19.30 -2.87 0.83
N GLU A 64 19.36 -1.64 0.32
CA GLU A 64 18.20 -0.78 0.06
C GLU A 64 17.79 -0.91 -1.41
N ASN A 65 17.33 -2.10 -1.82
CA ASN A 65 16.98 -2.38 -3.23
C ASN A 65 15.56 -2.95 -3.39
N GLY A 66 14.70 -2.75 -2.38
CA GLY A 66 13.29 -3.09 -2.48
C GLY A 66 12.55 -2.08 -3.34
N ARG A 67 11.41 -2.51 -3.91
CA ARG A 67 10.63 -1.70 -4.84
C ARG A 67 9.13 -1.88 -4.64
N ILE A 68 8.38 -0.80 -4.85
CA ILE A 68 6.92 -0.84 -5.02
C ILE A 68 6.58 -0.15 -6.34
N ARG A 69 5.80 -0.82 -7.18
CA ARG A 69 5.21 -0.21 -8.37
C ARG A 69 3.69 -0.31 -8.30
N VAL A 70 3.01 0.71 -8.81
CA VAL A 70 1.54 0.76 -8.85
C VAL A 70 1.09 1.16 -10.24
N TRP A 71 0.07 0.46 -10.73
CA TRP A 71 -0.65 0.83 -11.95
C TRP A 71 -2.11 1.11 -11.60
N LEU A 72 -2.68 2.13 -12.24
CA LEU A 72 -4.11 2.43 -12.21
C LEU A 72 -4.62 2.43 -13.65
N ASP A 73 -5.63 1.62 -13.92
CA ASP A 73 -6.23 1.46 -15.25
C ASP A 73 -5.19 1.13 -16.34
N GLY A 74 -4.15 0.35 -15.97
CA GLY A 74 -3.05 -0.07 -16.85
C GLY A 74 -1.91 0.95 -17.02
N GLU A 75 -2.03 2.15 -16.47
CA GLU A 75 -0.97 3.18 -16.48
C GLU A 75 -0.13 3.11 -15.21
N GLN A 76 1.21 3.11 -15.34
CA GLN A 76 2.11 3.13 -14.18
C GLN A 76 2.05 4.50 -13.50
N VAL A 77 1.50 4.56 -12.30
CA VAL A 77 1.30 5.80 -11.53
C VAL A 77 2.30 5.98 -10.39
N LEU A 78 3.01 4.91 -10.01
CA LEU A 78 4.06 4.97 -9.00
C LEU A 78 5.17 3.99 -9.33
N ASP A 79 6.41 4.44 -9.12
CA ASP A 79 7.60 3.60 -9.09
C ASP A 79 8.51 4.08 -7.98
N ARG A 80 8.53 3.33 -6.88
CA ARG A 80 9.33 3.67 -5.70
C ARG A 80 10.39 2.61 -5.48
N GLU A 81 11.64 3.02 -5.66
CA GLU A 81 12.85 2.23 -5.39
C GLU A 81 13.42 2.56 -4.00
N ASP A 82 14.55 1.93 -3.68
CA ASP A 82 15.33 2.12 -2.45
C ASP A 82 14.55 1.88 -1.15
N LEU A 83 13.65 0.90 -1.17
CA LEU A 83 12.85 0.52 0.00
C LEU A 83 13.54 -0.59 0.81
N ILE A 84 13.38 -0.51 2.13
CA ILE A 84 13.76 -1.56 3.07
C ILE A 84 12.48 -2.18 3.63
N PHE A 85 12.25 -3.45 3.36
CA PHE A 85 11.15 -4.24 3.92
C PHE A 85 11.64 -5.13 5.06
N ARG A 86 12.85 -5.68 4.93
CA ARG A 86 13.37 -6.72 5.82
C ARG A 86 14.87 -6.61 6.04
N SER A 87 15.31 -7.15 7.18
CA SER A 87 16.71 -7.36 7.55
C SER A 87 17.10 -8.84 7.60
N THR A 88 16.16 -9.74 7.34
CA THR A 88 16.34 -11.20 7.33
C THR A 88 15.73 -11.82 6.08
N SER A 89 16.32 -12.93 5.60
CA SER A 89 15.79 -13.71 4.48
C SER A 89 14.50 -14.46 4.81
N GLU A 90 14.26 -14.73 6.10
CA GLU A 90 13.12 -15.53 6.57
C GLU A 90 11.79 -14.82 6.36
N LEU A 91 11.80 -13.50 6.36
CA LEU A 91 10.61 -12.68 6.16
C LEU A 91 10.27 -12.64 4.66
N LYS A 92 9.09 -13.15 4.31
CA LYS A 92 8.54 -13.23 2.94
C LYS A 92 7.22 -12.47 2.83
N ILE A 93 6.67 -12.41 1.61
CA ILE A 93 5.28 -12.01 1.40
C ILE A 93 4.40 -13.21 1.79
N GLU A 94 3.53 -13.03 2.78
CA GLU A 94 2.68 -14.10 3.31
C GLU A 94 1.29 -14.13 2.67
N GLY A 95 0.84 -13.03 2.05
CA GLY A 95 -0.44 -12.98 1.37
C GLY A 95 -0.97 -11.57 1.15
N ILE A 96 -2.26 -11.47 0.84
CA ILE A 96 -2.97 -10.20 0.68
C ILE A 96 -3.54 -9.77 2.04
N PHE A 97 -3.27 -8.52 2.43
CA PHE A 97 -3.96 -7.89 3.53
C PHE A 97 -5.13 -7.04 3.04
N PHE A 98 -6.32 -7.64 2.97
CA PHE A 98 -7.55 -6.94 2.59
C PHE A 98 -8.10 -6.09 3.75
N SER A 99 -8.03 -4.76 3.61
CA SER A 99 -8.35 -3.82 4.69
C SER A 99 -8.99 -2.55 4.11
N THR A 100 -10.27 -2.33 4.39
CA THR A 100 -11.02 -1.15 3.92
C THR A 100 -11.86 -0.57 5.04
N PHE A 101 -11.66 0.71 5.34
CA PHE A 101 -12.40 1.45 6.36
C PHE A 101 -12.10 2.95 6.22
N PHE A 102 -13.02 3.80 6.67
CA PHE A 102 -12.70 5.19 6.96
C PHE A 102 -11.82 5.25 8.21
N GLY A 103 -10.65 5.87 8.09
CA GLY A 103 -9.58 5.62 9.04
C GLY A 103 -8.80 6.85 9.46
N GLY A 104 -8.47 6.85 10.74
CA GLY A 104 -7.66 7.78 11.51
C GLY A 104 -8.03 7.60 12.98
N GLY A 105 -7.32 8.25 13.90
CA GLY A 105 -7.45 7.96 15.33
C GLY A 105 -8.70 8.53 16.02
N ASP A 106 -9.58 9.21 15.28
CA ASP A 106 -10.66 10.02 15.87
C ASP A 106 -11.91 10.16 14.97
N LYS A 107 -12.94 10.82 15.49
CA LYS A 107 -14.26 10.97 14.84
C LYS A 107 -14.25 11.84 13.58
N SER A 108 -13.22 12.65 13.34
CA SER A 108 -13.14 13.52 12.14
C SER A 108 -13.07 12.71 10.84
N TRP A 109 -12.70 11.43 10.93
CA TRP A 109 -12.62 10.51 9.80
C TRP A 109 -13.95 9.83 9.47
N ALA A 110 -14.98 9.97 10.31
CA ALA A 110 -16.26 9.32 10.11
C ALA A 110 -17.02 9.90 8.91
N THR A 111 -17.59 9.03 8.07
CA THR A 111 -18.55 9.43 7.05
C THR A 111 -19.89 9.81 7.70
N PRO A 112 -20.59 10.87 7.24
CA PRO A 112 -21.89 11.26 7.78
C PRO A 112 -23.05 10.35 7.32
N LYS A 113 -22.77 9.40 6.42
CA LYS A 113 -23.74 8.49 5.82
C LYS A 113 -23.11 7.15 5.46
N ASP A 114 -23.94 6.14 5.25
CA ASP A 114 -23.50 4.88 4.66
C ASP A 114 -22.97 5.10 3.25
N VAL A 115 -21.86 4.42 2.95
CA VAL A 115 -21.20 4.41 1.65
C VAL A 115 -20.70 3.00 1.37
N TYR A 116 -20.54 2.67 0.09
CA TYR A 116 -20.20 1.34 -0.37
C TYR A 116 -18.99 1.40 -1.30
N ILE A 117 -18.22 0.32 -1.29
CA ILE A 117 -17.12 0.07 -2.23
C ILE A 117 -17.20 -1.39 -2.65
N ASP A 118 -17.23 -1.63 -3.96
CA ASP A 118 -17.30 -2.96 -4.54
C ASP A 118 -15.90 -3.40 -4.97
N PHE A 119 -15.62 -4.71 -4.85
CA PHE A 119 -14.36 -5.31 -5.28
C PHE A 119 -14.61 -6.58 -6.06
N ALA A 120 -13.85 -6.80 -7.12
CA ALA A 120 -13.92 -7.97 -7.97
C ALA A 120 -12.55 -8.25 -8.63
N ASP A 121 -12.44 -9.40 -9.30
CA ASP A 121 -11.30 -9.77 -10.16
C ASP A 121 -9.93 -9.79 -9.45
N PHE A 122 -9.90 -10.34 -8.23
CA PHE A 122 -8.67 -10.49 -7.48
C PHE A 122 -7.75 -11.54 -8.12
N SER A 123 -6.49 -11.16 -8.33
CA SER A 123 -5.42 -12.07 -8.73
C SER A 123 -4.16 -11.81 -7.92
N VAL A 124 -3.35 -12.86 -7.75
CA VAL A 124 -2.02 -12.79 -7.13
C VAL A 124 -1.10 -13.65 -7.95
N MET A 125 0.07 -13.11 -8.28
CA MET A 125 1.11 -13.85 -8.97
C MET A 125 2.49 -13.49 -8.43
N ASN A 126 3.41 -14.43 -8.54
CA ASN A 126 4.82 -14.15 -8.33
C ASN A 126 5.39 -13.48 -9.58
N VAL A 127 6.22 -12.46 -9.38
CA VAL A 127 7.00 -11.85 -10.45
C VAL A 127 8.27 -12.70 -10.62
N ASN A 128 8.54 -13.15 -11.84
CA ASN A 128 9.72 -13.95 -12.18
C ASN A 128 11.00 -13.11 -12.22
#